data_AF-A0A6B2UPG4-F1
#
_entry.id   AF-A0A6B2UPG4-F1
#
_cell.length_a   1.000
_cell.length_b   1.000
_cell.length_c   1.000
_cell.angle_alpha   90.00
_cell.angle_beta   90.00
_cell.angle_gamma   90.00
#
_symmetry.space_group_name_H-M   'P 1'
#
loop_
_entity.id
_entity.type
_entity.pdbx_description
1 polymer ?
#
loop_
_entity_poly.entity_id
_entity_poly.type
_entity_poly.pdbx_seq_one_letter_code
_entity_poly.pdbx_strand_id
1 'polypeptide(L)'
;MTLSEATELLAYLSRFDNRRPSAAASEAWSRALADVPLDADTKAAVDAFYGSIPLGGEGYQADRSRWMQPHHLRYHRQQIRKARADQAPPYTGVGGDVRQELVAARQHAAAAASGRLPPAPALPPPGDQPRFETTTRGAALVRAAARVPSRRPELNAPCPYCRAKAGAPCRNRRGPLGTVHDVRLRAAQDLADGRIPPSADQLAAEMEQRRAASAAALTTRKDPA
;
A
#
# COMPACT_ATOMS: atom_id res chain seq x y z
N MET A 1 -8.91 -17.69 -18.20
CA MET A 1 -9.43 -19.06 -18.14
C MET A 1 -10.38 -19.31 -19.27
N THR A 2 -10.23 -20.47 -19.91
CA THR A 2 -11.08 -20.98 -20.98
C THR A 2 -12.43 -21.44 -20.43
N LEU A 3 -13.40 -21.73 -21.32
CA LEU A 3 -14.69 -22.29 -20.92
C LEU A 3 -14.52 -23.63 -20.18
N SER A 4 -13.65 -24.51 -20.69
CA SER A 4 -13.39 -25.83 -20.10
C SER A 4 -12.84 -25.73 -18.67
N GLU A 5 -11.86 -24.85 -18.47
CA GLU A 5 -11.30 -24.53 -17.16
C GLU A 5 -12.35 -23.92 -16.22
N ALA A 6 -13.23 -23.05 -16.71
CA ALA A 6 -14.30 -22.47 -15.89
C ALA A 6 -15.32 -23.54 -15.44
N THR A 7 -15.66 -24.49 -16.30
CA THR A 7 -16.50 -25.63 -15.95
C THR A 7 -15.83 -26.52 -14.91
N GLU A 8 -14.53 -26.83 -15.06
CA GLU A 8 -13.77 -27.60 -14.07
C GLU A 8 -13.73 -26.87 -12.72
N LEU A 9 -13.47 -25.56 -12.72
CA LEU A 9 -13.47 -24.75 -11.51
C LEU A 9 -14.83 -24.75 -10.81
N LEU A 10 -15.92 -24.57 -11.55
CA LEU A 10 -17.27 -24.60 -10.99
C LEU A 10 -17.63 -25.99 -10.43
N ALA A 11 -17.18 -27.06 -11.08
CA ALA A 11 -17.29 -28.42 -10.56
C ALA A 11 -16.46 -28.59 -9.27
N TYR A 12 -15.28 -27.99 -9.18
CA TYR A 12 -14.50 -27.98 -7.94
C TYR A 12 -15.22 -27.24 -6.81
N LEU A 13 -15.75 -26.04 -7.08
CA LEU A 13 -16.54 -25.26 -6.13
C LEU A 13 -17.80 -26.00 -5.66
N SER A 14 -18.44 -26.77 -6.55
CA SER A 14 -19.62 -27.56 -6.21
C SER A 14 -19.38 -28.60 -5.13
N ARG A 15 -18.14 -29.06 -4.94
CA ARG A 15 -17.79 -30.03 -3.89
C ARG A 15 -17.88 -29.43 -2.48
N PHE A 16 -17.82 -28.10 -2.35
CA PHE A 16 -17.93 -27.42 -1.07
C PHE A 16 -19.37 -27.06 -0.68
N ASP A 17 -20.20 -26.64 -1.64
CA ASP A 17 -21.56 -26.12 -1.39
C ASP A 17 -22.67 -26.96 -2.05
N ASN A 18 -22.36 -28.14 -2.60
CA ASN A 18 -23.27 -29.08 -3.27
C ASN A 18 -24.18 -28.49 -4.37
N ARG A 19 -23.88 -27.29 -4.86
CA ARG A 19 -24.62 -26.62 -5.94
C ARG A 19 -24.38 -27.32 -7.28
N ARG A 20 -25.31 -27.16 -8.23
CA ARG A 20 -25.16 -27.63 -9.62
C ARG A 20 -24.98 -26.43 -10.55
N PRO A 21 -23.74 -26.06 -10.91
CA PRO A 21 -23.48 -24.95 -11.82
C PRO A 21 -24.06 -25.22 -13.22
N SER A 22 -24.64 -24.20 -13.84
CA SER A 22 -25.17 -24.30 -15.21
C SER A 22 -24.10 -24.02 -16.26
N ALA A 23 -24.40 -24.35 -17.52
CA ALA A 23 -23.56 -23.98 -18.67
C ALA A 23 -23.39 -22.46 -18.79
N ALA A 24 -24.48 -21.70 -18.59
CA ALA A 24 -24.45 -20.24 -18.58
C ALA A 24 -23.54 -19.68 -17.46
N ALA A 25 -23.50 -20.33 -16.30
CA ALA A 25 -22.57 -19.95 -15.23
C ALA A 25 -21.11 -20.19 -15.65
N SER A 26 -20.82 -21.31 -16.33
CA SER A 26 -19.47 -21.59 -16.86
C SER A 26 -19.02 -20.52 -17.86
N GLU A 27 -19.91 -20.12 -18.77
CA GLU A 27 -19.60 -19.05 -19.75
C GLU A 27 -19.40 -17.69 -19.07
N ALA A 28 -20.26 -17.33 -18.11
CA ALA A 28 -20.09 -16.10 -17.34
C ALA A 28 -18.76 -16.08 -16.59
N TRP A 29 -18.38 -17.20 -15.96
CA TRP A 29 -17.11 -17.32 -15.25
C TRP A 29 -15.89 -17.28 -16.18
N SER A 30 -15.95 -17.92 -17.36
CA SER A 30 -14.84 -17.88 -18.32
C SER A 30 -14.59 -16.46 -18.82
N ARG A 31 -15.65 -15.66 -19.01
CA ARG A 31 -15.53 -14.24 -19.38
C ARG A 31 -15.03 -13.39 -18.22
N ALA A 32 -15.59 -13.57 -17.03
CA ALA A 32 -15.20 -12.80 -15.85
C ALA A 32 -13.76 -13.05 -15.39
N LEU A 33 -13.20 -14.21 -15.73
CA LEU A 33 -11.86 -14.67 -15.32
C LEU A 33 -10.98 -14.98 -16.54
N ALA A 34 -11.19 -14.30 -17.66
CA ALA A 34 -10.49 -14.56 -18.93
C ALA A 34 -8.94 -14.52 -18.81
N ASP A 35 -8.41 -13.70 -17.90
CA ASP A 35 -6.98 -13.50 -17.61
C ASP A 35 -6.42 -14.43 -16.50
N VAL A 36 -7.27 -15.19 -15.80
CA VAL A 36 -6.86 -16.05 -14.69
C VAL A 36 -6.81 -17.50 -15.18
N PRO A 37 -5.68 -18.22 -15.14
CA PRO A 37 -5.62 -19.65 -15.48
C PRO A 37 -6.14 -20.54 -14.35
N LEU A 38 -6.54 -21.78 -14.66
CA LEU A 38 -6.87 -22.79 -13.64
C LEU A 38 -5.59 -23.51 -13.16
N ASP A 39 -4.73 -22.78 -12.47
CA ASP A 39 -3.50 -23.30 -11.89
C ASP A 39 -3.67 -23.73 -10.41
N ALA A 40 -2.59 -24.23 -9.81
CA ALA A 40 -2.56 -24.60 -8.40
C ALA A 40 -2.96 -23.44 -7.47
N ASP A 41 -2.61 -22.20 -7.84
CA ASP A 41 -2.96 -21.01 -7.06
C ASP A 41 -4.46 -20.73 -7.10
N THR A 42 -5.11 -20.96 -8.24
CA THR A 42 -6.56 -20.87 -8.37
C THR A 42 -7.26 -21.91 -7.48
N LYS A 43 -6.79 -23.16 -7.45
CA LYS A 43 -7.35 -24.19 -6.55
C LYS A 43 -7.09 -23.87 -5.08
N ALA A 44 -5.87 -23.48 -4.72
CA ALA A 44 -5.54 -23.06 -3.36
C ALA A 44 -6.32 -21.82 -2.90
N ALA A 45 -6.68 -20.91 -3.81
CA ALA A 45 -7.53 -19.77 -3.50
C ALA A 45 -8.96 -20.18 -3.16
N VAL A 46 -9.50 -21.21 -3.82
CA VAL A 46 -10.79 -21.82 -3.47
C VAL A 46 -10.72 -22.44 -2.07
N ASP A 47 -9.68 -23.23 -1.80
CA ASP A 47 -9.48 -23.90 -0.51
C ASP A 47 -9.35 -22.88 0.62
N ALA A 48 -8.58 -21.81 0.40
CA ALA A 48 -8.40 -20.72 1.35
C ALA A 48 -9.71 -19.97 1.63
N PHE A 49 -10.54 -19.72 0.62
CA PHE A 49 -11.83 -19.06 0.81
C PHE A 49 -12.74 -19.89 1.72
N TYR A 50 -12.96 -21.18 1.39
CA TYR A 50 -13.84 -22.04 2.18
C TYR A 50 -13.24 -22.40 3.55
N GLY A 51 -11.92 -22.49 3.68
CA GLY A 51 -11.22 -22.75 4.94
C GLY A 51 -11.07 -21.54 5.86
N SER A 52 -11.13 -20.31 5.33
CA SER A 52 -11.02 -19.06 6.12
C SER A 52 -12.28 -18.70 6.91
N ILE A 53 -13.35 -19.49 6.77
CA ILE A 53 -14.64 -19.19 7.36
C ILE A 53 -14.66 -19.75 8.80
N PRO A 54 -14.72 -18.91 9.85
CA PRO A 54 -14.82 -19.39 11.21
C PRO A 54 -16.18 -20.08 11.40
N LEU A 55 -16.14 -21.37 11.74
CA LEU A 55 -17.29 -22.13 12.21
C LEU A 55 -17.65 -21.60 13.61
N GLY A 56 -18.65 -20.72 13.73
CA GLY A 56 -19.24 -20.34 15.02
C GLY A 56 -18.97 -18.93 15.58
N GLY A 57 -18.39 -17.99 14.83
CA GLY A 57 -18.34 -16.57 15.25
C GLY A 57 -19.64 -15.81 14.97
N GLU A 58 -19.80 -14.58 15.46
CA GLU A 58 -21.00 -13.70 15.25
C GLU A 58 -21.38 -13.44 13.77
N GLY A 59 -20.61 -13.96 12.81
CA GLY A 59 -20.92 -13.99 11.38
C GLY A 59 -21.28 -15.37 10.80
N TYR A 60 -21.39 -16.43 11.62
CA TYR A 60 -21.82 -17.76 11.17
C TYR A 60 -23.35 -17.81 11.04
N GLN A 61 -23.84 -17.32 9.90
CA GLN A 61 -25.20 -17.53 9.44
C GLN A 61 -25.23 -18.81 8.59
N ALA A 62 -25.86 -19.85 9.13
CA ALA A 62 -26.08 -21.14 8.45
C ALA A 62 -27.08 -21.03 7.29
N ASP A 63 -27.90 -19.97 7.26
CA ASP A 63 -28.94 -19.74 6.25
C ASP A 63 -28.42 -19.01 5.00
N ARG A 64 -27.28 -18.31 5.09
CA ARG A 64 -26.70 -17.59 3.95
C ARG A 64 -25.77 -18.50 3.19
N SER A 65 -26.14 -18.82 1.96
CA SER A 65 -25.24 -19.51 1.04
C SER A 65 -23.99 -18.67 0.78
N ARG A 66 -22.83 -19.29 1.02
CA ARG A 66 -21.50 -18.67 0.84
C ARG A 66 -20.86 -19.21 -0.43
N TRP A 67 -21.53 -18.98 -1.54
CA TRP A 67 -20.97 -19.32 -2.84
C TRP A 67 -19.83 -18.36 -3.20
N MET A 68 -18.68 -18.91 -3.59
CA MET A 68 -17.57 -18.09 -4.08
C MET A 68 -18.02 -17.28 -5.31
N GLN A 69 -17.55 -16.04 -5.40
CA GLN A 69 -17.77 -15.18 -6.56
C GLN A 69 -16.41 -14.89 -7.22
N PRO A 70 -16.37 -14.51 -8.52
CA PRO A 70 -15.10 -14.30 -9.23
C PRO A 70 -14.12 -13.34 -8.54
N HIS A 71 -14.61 -12.30 -7.87
CA HIS A 71 -13.75 -11.36 -7.16
C HIS A 71 -13.12 -11.94 -5.88
N HIS A 72 -13.81 -12.86 -5.19
CA HIS A 72 -13.24 -13.60 -4.06
C HIS A 72 -12.03 -14.42 -4.53
N LEU A 73 -12.17 -15.13 -5.66
CA LEU A 73 -11.08 -15.91 -6.23
C LEU A 73 -9.86 -15.04 -6.54
N ARG A 74 -10.07 -13.89 -7.22
CA ARG A 74 -9.00 -12.94 -7.53
C ARG A 74 -8.28 -12.46 -6.28
N TYR A 75 -9.05 -12.10 -5.24
CA TYR A 75 -8.52 -11.65 -3.96
C TYR A 75 -7.65 -12.73 -3.30
N HIS A 76 -8.17 -13.94 -3.10
CA HIS A 76 -7.42 -15.01 -2.43
C HIS A 76 -6.18 -15.43 -3.24
N ARG A 77 -6.28 -15.52 -4.57
CA ARG A 77 -5.14 -15.81 -5.43
C ARG A 77 -4.06 -14.72 -5.33
N GLN A 78 -4.47 -13.45 -5.26
CA GLN A 78 -3.54 -12.33 -5.04
C GLN A 78 -2.86 -12.43 -3.67
N GLN A 79 -3.59 -12.78 -2.60
CA GLN A 79 -3.02 -12.92 -1.26
C GLN A 79 -1.98 -14.05 -1.19
N ILE A 80 -2.26 -15.21 -1.79
CA ILE A 80 -1.30 -16.32 -1.86
C ILE A 80 -0.03 -15.90 -2.57
N ARG A 81 -0.16 -15.26 -3.74
CA ARG A 81 0.98 -14.79 -4.54
C ARG A 81 1.76 -13.70 -3.82
N LYS A 82 1.08 -12.81 -3.11
CA LYS A 82 1.70 -11.78 -2.27
C LYS A 82 2.48 -12.40 -1.12
N ALA A 83 1.91 -13.36 -0.40
CA ALA A 83 2.58 -14.02 0.71
C ALA A 83 3.89 -14.69 0.27
N ARG A 84 3.88 -15.36 -0.90
CA ARG A 84 5.11 -15.92 -1.49
C ARG A 84 6.12 -14.84 -1.89
N ALA A 85 5.65 -13.75 -2.49
CA ALA A 85 6.53 -12.64 -2.85
C ALA A 85 7.17 -11.96 -1.63
N ASP A 86 6.42 -11.83 -0.53
CA ASP A 86 6.92 -11.25 0.72
C ASP A 86 7.96 -12.17 1.40
N GLN A 87 7.92 -13.47 1.14
CA GLN A 87 8.87 -14.46 1.65
C GLN A 87 10.06 -14.72 0.73
N ALA A 88 10.03 -14.23 -0.51
CA ALA A 88 11.11 -14.46 -1.46
C ALA A 88 12.35 -13.62 -1.15
N PRO A 89 13.56 -14.08 -1.53
CA PRO A 89 14.79 -13.29 -1.45
C PRO A 89 14.62 -11.93 -2.15
N PRO A 90 15.29 -10.86 -1.67
CA PRO A 90 15.26 -9.58 -2.36
C PRO A 90 15.98 -9.69 -3.70
N TYR A 91 15.48 -8.96 -4.71
CA TYR A 91 16.19 -8.81 -5.98
C TYR A 91 17.51 -8.04 -5.78
N THR A 92 18.63 -8.60 -6.23
CA THR A 92 19.97 -8.05 -6.00
C THR A 92 20.58 -7.33 -7.20
N GLY A 93 19.85 -7.19 -8.32
CA GLY A 93 20.38 -6.63 -9.55
C GLY A 93 21.04 -7.65 -10.47
N VAL A 94 21.15 -7.32 -11.75
CA VAL A 94 21.87 -8.11 -12.77
C VAL A 94 23.11 -7.39 -13.29
N GLY A 95 23.35 -6.14 -12.86
CA GLY A 95 24.50 -5.33 -13.28
C GLY A 95 24.39 -4.83 -14.71
N GLY A 96 23.17 -4.76 -15.25
CA GLY A 96 22.89 -4.38 -16.63
C GLY A 96 22.49 -2.91 -16.80
N ASP A 97 22.03 -2.55 -17.99
CA ASP A 97 21.41 -1.24 -18.23
C ASP A 97 20.07 -1.09 -17.49
N VAL A 98 19.55 0.14 -17.40
CA VAL A 98 18.29 0.43 -16.67
C VAL A 98 17.08 -0.37 -17.20
N ARG A 99 17.01 -0.63 -18.51
CA ARG A 99 15.90 -1.38 -19.10
C ARG A 99 16.02 -2.87 -18.75
N GLN A 100 17.23 -3.42 -18.83
CA GLN A 100 17.55 -4.78 -18.43
C GLN A 100 17.25 -5.00 -16.95
N GLU A 101 17.65 -4.05 -16.08
CA GLU A 101 17.33 -4.07 -14.65
C GLU A 101 15.82 -4.08 -14.38
N LEU A 102 15.05 -3.24 -15.10
CA LEU A 102 13.59 -3.20 -14.94
C LEU A 102 12.93 -4.52 -15.37
N VAL A 103 13.40 -5.14 -16.45
CA VAL A 103 12.91 -6.42 -16.94
C VAL A 103 13.25 -7.54 -15.95
N ALA A 104 14.49 -7.60 -15.47
CA ALA A 104 14.96 -8.60 -14.52
C ALA A 104 14.22 -8.47 -13.16
N ALA A 105 14.00 -7.25 -12.67
CA ALA A 105 13.21 -7.01 -11.46
C ALA A 105 11.75 -7.50 -11.60
N ARG A 106 11.12 -7.30 -12.76
CA ARG A 106 9.77 -7.81 -13.04
C ARG A 106 9.73 -9.33 -13.13
N GLN A 107 10.72 -9.95 -13.78
CA GLN A 107 10.85 -11.40 -13.87
C GLN A 107 11.07 -12.02 -12.48
N HIS A 108 11.91 -11.40 -11.65
CA HIS A 108 12.11 -11.80 -10.26
C HIS A 108 10.81 -11.72 -9.45
N ALA A 109 10.07 -10.60 -9.54
CA ALA A 109 8.78 -10.46 -8.85
C ALA A 109 7.75 -11.52 -9.30
N ALA A 110 7.72 -11.85 -10.60
CA ALA A 110 6.86 -12.90 -11.13
C ALA A 110 7.29 -14.31 -10.65
N ALA A 111 8.60 -14.58 -10.58
CA ALA A 111 9.14 -15.83 -10.06
C ALA A 111 8.85 -16.00 -8.57
N ALA A 112 9.00 -14.93 -7.79
CA ALA A 112 8.62 -14.87 -6.38
C ALA A 112 7.13 -15.17 -6.17
N ALA A 113 6.27 -14.46 -6.89
CA ALA A 113 4.82 -14.61 -6.77
C ALA A 113 4.32 -16.00 -7.20
N SER A 114 4.98 -16.63 -8.17
CA SER A 114 4.65 -17.98 -8.65
C SER A 114 5.29 -19.10 -7.81
N GLY A 115 6.07 -18.78 -6.78
CA GLY A 115 6.73 -19.77 -5.93
C GLY A 115 7.91 -20.49 -6.59
N ARG A 116 8.46 -19.95 -7.70
CA ARG A 116 9.67 -20.51 -8.33
C ARG A 116 10.94 -20.16 -7.56
N LEU A 117 10.90 -19.11 -6.75
CA LEU A 117 11.98 -18.78 -5.83
C LEU A 117 11.75 -19.50 -4.51
N PRO A 118 12.81 -20.09 -3.91
CA PRO A 118 12.70 -20.63 -2.57
C PRO A 118 12.39 -19.49 -1.58
N PRO A 119 11.71 -19.77 -0.46
CA PRO A 119 11.58 -18.78 0.61
C PRO A 119 12.96 -18.41 1.12
N ALA A 120 13.17 -17.13 1.40
CA ALA A 120 14.36 -16.65 2.09
C ALA A 120 14.42 -17.30 3.49
N PRO A 121 15.61 -17.62 4.01
CA PRO A 121 15.74 -18.09 5.38
C PRO A 121 15.11 -17.07 6.33
N ALA A 122 14.36 -17.56 7.31
CA ALA A 122 13.77 -16.71 8.33
C ALA A 122 14.89 -15.87 8.96
N LEU A 123 14.69 -14.54 9.00
CA LEU A 123 15.58 -13.69 9.78
C LEU A 123 15.59 -14.23 11.21
N PRO A 124 16.78 -14.34 11.85
CA PRO A 124 16.85 -14.82 13.22
C PRO A 124 15.95 -13.95 14.11
N PRO A 125 15.32 -14.55 15.14
CA PRO A 125 14.44 -13.83 16.04
C PRO A 125 15.16 -12.59 16.59
N PRO A 126 14.43 -11.50 16.93
CA PRO A 126 14.99 -10.19 17.27
C PRO A 126 15.95 -10.15 18.48
N GLY A 127 16.26 -11.29 19.10
CA GLY A 127 17.28 -11.43 20.15
C GLY A 127 18.69 -11.75 19.67
N ASP A 128 18.87 -12.33 18.48
CA ASP A 128 20.17 -12.83 17.99
C ASP A 128 20.83 -11.97 16.90
N GLN A 129 20.18 -10.86 16.52
CA GLN A 129 20.87 -9.87 15.70
C GLN A 129 21.80 -9.05 16.60
N PRO A 130 23.04 -8.74 16.17
CA PRO A 130 23.82 -7.72 16.85
C PRO A 130 22.95 -6.47 16.83
N ARG A 131 22.47 -6.07 18.03
CA ARG A 131 21.73 -4.82 18.21
C ARG A 131 22.54 -3.77 17.49
N PHE A 132 21.95 -3.12 16.49
CA PHE A 132 22.55 -1.99 15.83
C PHE A 132 23.09 -1.10 16.95
N GLU A 133 24.42 -0.99 17.07
CA GLU A 133 25.05 -0.25 18.15
C GLU A 133 24.51 1.18 18.08
N THR A 134 23.55 1.50 18.95
CA THR A 134 23.11 2.87 19.18
C THR A 134 24.23 3.69 19.81
N THR A 135 25.30 3.03 20.22
CA THR A 135 26.61 3.60 20.53
C THR A 135 27.32 3.98 19.22
N THR A 136 27.15 5.24 18.85
CA THR A 136 27.97 6.00 17.90
C THR A 136 27.78 5.67 16.41
N ARG A 137 27.97 4.43 15.96
CA ARG A 137 27.94 4.08 14.52
C ARG A 137 26.52 3.94 13.98
N GLY A 138 25.62 3.34 14.76
CA GLY A 138 24.19 3.28 14.44
C GLY A 138 23.51 4.65 14.47
N ALA A 139 23.91 5.52 15.40
CA ALA A 139 23.44 6.91 15.42
C ALA A 139 23.97 7.75 14.25
N ALA A 140 25.17 7.45 13.74
CA ALA A 140 25.72 8.08 12.54
C ALA A 140 24.99 7.60 11.28
N LEU A 141 24.69 6.30 11.18
CA LEU A 141 23.90 5.73 10.09
C LEU A 141 22.45 6.19 10.11
N VAL A 142 21.80 6.33 11.28
CA VAL A 142 20.45 6.93 11.38
C VAL A 142 20.47 8.41 11.02
N ARG A 143 21.50 9.17 11.40
CA ARG A 143 21.69 10.56 10.95
C ARG A 143 21.98 10.68 9.46
N ALA A 144 22.70 9.72 8.89
CA ALA A 144 22.93 9.64 7.44
C ALA A 144 21.67 9.17 6.70
N ALA A 145 20.89 8.24 7.27
CA ALA A 145 19.63 7.74 6.73
C ALA A 145 18.49 8.76 6.86
N ALA A 146 18.56 9.68 7.82
CA ALA A 146 17.70 10.88 7.84
C ALA A 146 17.93 11.79 6.61
N ARG A 147 19.04 11.59 5.86
CA ARG A 147 19.28 12.21 4.54
C ARG A 147 18.81 11.33 3.38
N VAL A 148 18.35 10.10 3.62
CA VAL A 148 17.67 9.29 2.61
C VAL A 148 16.23 9.81 2.54
N PRO A 149 15.74 10.24 1.36
CA PRO A 149 14.39 10.76 1.23
C PRO A 149 13.41 9.67 1.68
N SER A 150 12.66 9.95 2.74
CA SER A 150 11.57 9.09 3.20
C SER A 150 10.60 8.86 2.04
N ARG A 151 9.84 7.75 2.03
CA ARG A 151 8.79 7.52 1.01
C ARG A 151 7.72 8.64 0.97
N ARG A 152 7.74 9.55 1.94
CA ARG A 152 6.84 10.70 2.12
C ARG A 152 7.63 11.91 2.65
N PRO A 153 8.47 12.54 1.82
CA PRO A 153 9.34 13.64 2.24
C PRO A 153 8.54 14.82 2.86
N GLU A 154 7.28 14.98 2.46
CA GLU A 154 6.34 15.96 3.02
C GLU A 154 6.05 15.78 4.52
N LEU A 155 6.32 14.61 5.09
CA LEU A 155 6.11 14.35 6.52
C LEU A 155 7.33 14.65 7.39
N ASN A 156 8.48 14.98 6.80
CA ASN A 156 9.73 15.22 7.53
C ASN A 156 9.65 16.47 8.42
N ALA A 157 8.86 17.46 8.05
CA ALA A 157 8.57 18.62 8.89
C ALA A 157 7.37 18.37 9.84
N PRO A 158 7.41 18.93 11.07
CA PRO A 158 6.19 19.11 11.85
C PRO A 158 5.23 20.05 11.11
N CYS A 159 3.91 19.84 11.22
CA CYS A 159 2.93 20.71 10.57
C CYS A 159 2.67 21.97 11.41
N PRO A 160 2.94 23.18 10.92
CA PRO A 160 2.70 24.40 11.69
C PRO A 160 1.21 24.68 11.91
N TYR A 161 0.36 24.25 10.98
CA TYR A 161 -1.09 24.51 11.01
C TYR A 161 -1.83 23.61 12.01
N CYS A 162 -1.70 22.28 11.90
CA CYS A 162 -2.43 21.33 12.75
C CYS A 162 -1.59 20.77 13.91
N ARG A 163 -0.34 21.22 14.06
CA ARG A 163 0.62 20.79 15.10
C ARG A 163 0.94 19.28 15.08
N ALA A 164 0.76 18.63 13.93
CA ALA A 164 1.16 17.23 13.76
C ALA A 164 2.69 17.10 13.85
N LYS A 165 3.18 16.07 14.56
CA LYS A 165 4.62 15.77 14.69
C LYS A 165 5.21 15.32 13.34
N ALA A 166 6.52 15.50 13.17
CA ALA A 166 7.26 14.91 12.04
C ALA A 166 7.02 13.38 11.98
N GLY A 167 6.84 12.84 10.78
CA GLY A 167 6.49 11.44 10.52
C GLY A 167 5.01 11.07 10.74
N ALA A 168 4.24 11.86 11.50
CA ALA A 168 2.80 11.61 11.70
C ALA A 168 1.96 12.29 10.60
N PRO A 169 0.85 11.69 10.14
CA PRO A 169 -0.04 12.34 9.17
C PRO A 169 -0.70 13.61 9.73
N CYS A 170 -1.11 14.53 8.85
CA CYS A 170 -1.88 15.70 9.25
C CYS A 170 -3.23 15.31 9.88
N ARG A 171 -3.63 16.03 10.92
CA ARG A 171 -4.97 15.89 11.53
C ARG A 171 -6.00 16.67 10.70
N ASN A 172 -6.66 16.02 9.76
CA ASN A 172 -7.73 16.61 8.97
C ASN A 172 -9.08 16.08 9.48
N ARG A 173 -9.98 16.96 9.94
CA ARG A 173 -11.36 16.57 10.35
C ARG A 173 -12.34 16.46 9.17
N ARG A 174 -12.00 16.96 7.98
CA ARG A 174 -12.93 17.15 6.84
C ARG A 174 -12.35 16.77 5.46
N GLY A 175 -11.23 16.05 5.40
CA GLY A 175 -10.58 15.66 4.14
C GLY A 175 -10.14 14.20 4.14
N PRO A 176 -9.83 13.63 2.97
CA PRO A 176 -9.38 12.23 2.86
C PRO A 176 -8.13 11.99 3.70
N LEU A 177 -8.09 10.84 4.38
CA LEU A 177 -6.93 10.40 5.16
C LEU A 177 -5.69 10.35 4.27
N GLY A 178 -4.66 11.14 4.62
CA GLY A 178 -3.37 11.15 3.93
C GLY A 178 -3.03 12.40 3.14
N THR A 179 -3.94 13.39 3.02
CA THR A 179 -3.61 14.71 2.48
C THR A 179 -2.83 15.56 3.49
N VAL A 180 -1.70 16.11 3.07
CA VAL A 180 -0.91 17.06 3.88
C VAL A 180 -1.41 18.49 3.66
N HIS A 181 -1.26 19.36 4.66
CA HIS A 181 -1.53 20.78 4.50
C HIS A 181 -0.42 21.41 3.64
N ASP A 182 -0.75 22.32 2.74
CA ASP A 182 0.23 23.04 1.90
C ASP A 182 1.34 23.70 2.74
N VAL A 183 0.98 24.21 3.91
CA VAL A 183 1.91 24.82 4.88
C VAL A 183 2.95 23.81 5.37
N ARG A 184 2.60 22.53 5.50
CA ARG A 184 3.55 21.48 5.86
C ARG A 184 4.48 21.15 4.70
N LEU A 185 3.96 21.14 3.47
CA LEU A 185 4.77 20.89 2.28
C LEU A 185 5.89 21.93 2.15
N ARG A 186 5.55 23.21 2.37
CA ARG A 186 6.53 24.31 2.41
C ARG A 186 7.55 24.14 3.53
N ALA A 187 7.09 23.83 4.75
CA ALA A 187 8.00 23.58 5.87
C ALA A 187 8.95 22.38 5.62
N ALA A 188 8.49 21.36 4.89
CA ALA A 188 9.34 20.24 4.49
C ALA A 188 10.36 20.64 3.41
N GLN A 189 9.99 21.51 2.49
CA GLN A 189 10.91 22.11 1.51
C GLN A 189 11.96 22.99 2.20
N ASP A 190 11.55 23.87 3.11
CA ASP A 190 12.45 24.72 3.89
C ASP A 190 13.50 23.88 4.65
N LEU A 191 13.07 22.80 5.31
CA LEU A 191 13.99 21.89 5.99
C LEU A 191 14.93 21.18 5.02
N ALA A 192 14.47 20.81 3.82
CA ALA A 192 15.31 20.20 2.79
C ALA A 192 16.36 21.19 2.26
N ASP A 193 16.00 22.47 2.18
CA ASP A 193 16.87 23.58 1.79
C ASP A 193 17.77 24.08 2.94
N GLY A 194 17.72 23.44 4.12
CA GLY A 194 18.49 23.82 5.30
C GLY A 194 18.00 25.11 6.00
N ARG A 195 16.80 25.58 5.68
CA ARG A 195 16.16 26.73 6.29
C ARG A 195 15.34 26.32 7.51
N ILE A 196 15.18 27.25 8.44
CA ILE A 196 14.31 27.05 9.61
C ILE A 196 12.87 27.32 9.16
N PRO A 197 11.95 26.34 9.23
CA PRO A 197 10.57 26.54 8.84
C PRO A 197 9.87 27.51 9.81
N PRO A 198 8.90 28.31 9.31
CA PRO A 198 8.23 29.31 10.13
C PRO A 198 7.38 28.67 11.24
N SER A 199 7.39 29.28 12.42
CA SER A 199 6.57 28.86 13.55
C SER A 199 5.08 29.15 13.30
N ALA A 200 4.21 28.51 14.09
CA ALA A 200 2.77 28.76 14.02
C ALA A 200 2.41 30.23 14.27
N ASP A 201 3.12 30.88 15.19
CA ASP A 201 2.90 32.28 15.55
C ASP A 201 3.38 33.23 14.44
N GLN A 202 4.49 32.90 13.78
CA GLN A 202 5.00 33.64 12.63
C GLN A 202 4.02 33.57 11.45
N LEU A 203 3.46 32.40 11.18
CA LEU A 203 2.43 32.23 10.15
C LEU A 203 1.15 33.00 10.47
N ALA A 204 0.73 33.03 11.74
CA ALA A 204 -0.43 33.81 12.17
C ALA A 204 -0.20 35.32 11.98
N ALA A 205 1.00 35.82 12.34
CA ALA A 205 1.39 37.21 12.14
C ALA A 205 1.47 37.57 10.65
N GLU A 206 2.03 36.70 9.81
CA GLU A 206 2.09 36.90 8.36
C GLU A 206 0.68 36.94 7.73
N MET A 207 -0.23 36.05 8.18
CA MET A 207 -1.62 36.08 7.74
C MET A 207 -2.32 37.38 8.11
N GLU A 208 -2.08 37.91 9.32
CA GLU A 208 -2.65 39.18 9.75
C GLU A 208 -2.09 40.37 8.95
N GLN A 209 -0.78 40.38 8.71
CA GLN A 209 -0.15 41.38 7.84
C GLN A 209 -0.73 41.36 6.42
N ARG A 210 -0.94 40.16 5.85
CA ARG A 210 -1.57 40.00 4.53
C ARG A 210 -3.02 40.50 4.52
N ARG A 211 -3.78 40.28 5.61
CA ARG A 211 -5.14 40.83 5.74
C ARG A 211 -5.12 42.35 5.82
N ALA A 212 -4.26 42.94 6.65
CA ALA A 212 -4.11 44.39 6.78
C ALA A 212 -3.67 45.04 5.46
N ALA A 213 -2.70 44.46 4.75
CA ALA A 213 -2.25 44.93 3.44
C ALA A 213 -3.35 44.83 2.38
N SER A 214 -4.13 43.73 2.38
CA SER A 214 -5.27 43.57 1.48
C SER A 214 -6.37 44.59 1.77
N ALA A 215 -6.64 44.87 3.05
CA ALA A 215 -7.60 45.89 3.46
C ALA A 215 -7.17 47.28 3.00
N ALA A 216 -5.89 47.64 3.18
CA ALA A 216 -5.32 48.92 2.72
C ALA A 216 -5.31 49.05 1.18
N ALA A 217 -5.07 47.96 0.45
CA ALA A 217 -5.13 47.94 -1.01
C ALA A 217 -6.57 48.12 -1.53
N LEU A 218 -7.58 47.64 -0.78
CA LEU A 218 -8.99 47.82 -1.14
C LEU A 218 -9.50 49.23 -0.83
N THR A 219 -8.99 49.90 0.21
CA THR A 219 -9.34 51.30 0.51
C THR A 219 -8.72 52.26 -0.49
N THR A 220 -7.44 52.08 -0.83
CA THR A 220 -6.75 52.89 -1.86
C THR A 220 -7.35 52.75 -3.27
N ARG A 221 -7.97 51.61 -3.59
CA ARG A 221 -8.68 51.42 -4.88
C ARG A 221 -10.08 52.04 -4.92
N LYS A 222 -10.64 52.43 -3.77
CA LYS A 222 -12.01 52.95 -3.65
C LYS A 222 -12.07 54.48 -3.69
N ASP A 223 -10.92 55.15 -3.71
CA ASP A 223 -10.80 56.60 -3.98
C ASP A 223 -10.23 56.86 -5.39
N PRO A 224 -10.99 56.65 -6.48
CA PRO A 224 -10.81 57.44 -7.68
C PRO A 224 -11.50 58.79 -7.51
N ALA A 225 -10.82 59.87 -7.90
CA ALA A 225 -11.37 61.22 -8.02
C ALA A 225 -12.61 61.28 -8.92
#